data_AF-A0A1G3VCV2-F1
#
_entry.id   AF-A0A1G3VCV2-F1
#
_cell.length_a   1.000
_cell.length_b   1.000
_cell.length_c   1.000
_cell.angle_alpha   90.00
_cell.angle_beta   90.00
_cell.angle_gamma   90.00
#
_symmetry.space_group_name_H-M   'P 1'
#
loop_
_entity.id
_entity.type
_entity.pdbx_description
1 polymer ?
#
loop_
_entity_poly.entity_id
_entity_poly.type
_entity_poly.pdbx_seq_one_letter_code
_entity_poly.pdbx_strand_id
1 'polypeptide(L)' 'MNDLEKVRHLVAHWIEHEQEHAADYETWAGKIQHLEDGAEIATALREAAQKLRESVGCLVKLSPHRPDHDAGKN' A
#
# COMPACT_ATOMS: atom_id res chain seq x y z
N MET A 1 20.11 -6.83 15.04
CA MET A 1 18.71 -6.82 14.60
C MET A 1 18.29 -8.25 14.34
N ASN A 2 17.36 -8.79 15.14
CA ASN A 2 16.80 -10.11 14.92
C ASN A 2 15.86 -10.10 13.70
N ASP A 3 15.46 -11.26 13.20
CA ASP A 3 14.66 -11.34 11.98
C ASP A 3 13.27 -10.72 12.13
N LEU A 4 12.70 -10.69 13.34
CA LEU A 4 11.43 -10.00 13.60
C LEU A 4 11.56 -8.47 13.49
N GLU A 5 12.67 -7.90 13.97
CA GLU A 5 12.94 -6.47 13.83
C GLU A 5 13.16 -6.08 12.36
N LYS A 6 13.86 -6.92 11.60
CA LYS A 6 14.04 -6.72 10.15
C LYS A 6 12.70 -6.77 9.42
N VAL A 7 11.86 -7.77 9.70
CA VAL A 7 10.54 -7.88 9.07
C VAL A 7 9.66 -6.68 9.39
N ARG A 8 9.67 -6.17 10.63
CA ARG A 8 8.93 -4.93 10.96
C ARG A 8 9.39 -3.73 10.15
N HIS A 9 10.70 -3.57 9.94
CA HIS A 9 11.23 -2.49 9.11
C HIS A 9 10.85 -2.67 7.64
N LEU A 10 10.94 -3.89 7.11
CA LEU A 10 10.54 -4.22 5.73
C LEU A 10 9.05 -4.01 5.50
N VAL A 11 8.18 -4.36 6.45
CA VAL A 11 6.73 -4.14 6.36
C VAL A 11 6.41 -2.66 6.18
N ALA A 12 7.06 -1.77 6.94
CA ALA A 12 6.86 -0.33 6.78
C ALA A 12 7.28 0.15 5.37
N HIS A 13 8.41 -0.36 4.87
CA HIS A 13 8.91 -0.03 3.54
C HIS A 13 8.00 -0.57 2.42
N TRP A 14 7.48 -1.79 2.55
CA TRP A 14 6.53 -2.35 1.58
C TRP A 14 5.21 -1.56 1.56
N ILE A 15 4.70 -1.14 2.72
CA ILE A 15 3.50 -0.30 2.80
C ILE A 15 3.67 1.01 2.02
N GLU A 16 4.82 1.66 2.12
CA GLU A 16 5.13 2.89 1.39
C GLU A 16 5.19 2.62 -0.11
N HIS A 17 5.99 1.65 -0.52
CA HIS A 17 6.17 1.33 -1.94
C HIS A 17 4.91 0.79 -2.63
N GLU A 18 4.10 -0.02 -1.96
CA GLU A 18 2.82 -0.50 -2.50
C GLU A 18 1.85 0.67 -2.74
N GLN A 19 1.85 1.70 -1.87
CA GLN A 19 1.04 2.91 -2.06
C GLN A 19 1.55 3.76 -3.23
N GLU A 20 2.87 3.95 -3.35
CA GLU A 20 3.47 4.67 -4.48
C GLU A 20 3.13 3.98 -5.81
N HIS A 21 3.31 2.66 -5.90
CA HIS A 21 2.95 1.90 -7.09
C HIS A 21 1.46 1.97 -7.42
N ALA A 22 0.57 1.87 -6.42
CA ALA A 22 -0.87 2.00 -6.65
C ALA A 22 -1.23 3.38 -7.23
N ALA A 23 -0.63 4.46 -6.72
CA ALA A 23 -0.85 5.81 -7.23
C ALA A 23 -0.32 6.00 -8.65
N ASP A 24 0.84 5.44 -8.96
CA ASP A 24 1.41 5.48 -10.32
C ASP A 24 0.53 4.73 -11.32
N TYR A 25 0.02 3.56 -10.95
CA TYR A 25 -0.85 2.75 -11.80
C TYR A 25 -2.16 3.48 -12.11
N GLU A 26 -2.79 4.10 -11.11
CA GLU A 26 -3.99 4.93 -11.32
C GLU A 26 -3.71 6.14 -12.21
N THR A 27 -2.56 6.79 -12.01
CA THR A 27 -2.13 7.95 -12.82
C THR A 27 -1.98 7.55 -14.28
N TRP A 28 -1.30 6.44 -14.57
CA TRP A 28 -1.13 5.95 -15.93
C TRP A 28 -2.43 5.45 -16.54
N ALA A 29 -3.26 4.74 -15.78
CA ALA A 29 -4.59 4.34 -16.23
C ALA A 29 -5.42 5.53 -16.69
N GLY A 30 -5.40 6.65 -15.94
CA GLY A 30 -6.07 7.89 -16.33
C GLY A 30 -5.52 8.52 -17.62
N LYS A 31 -4.21 8.45 -17.84
CA LYS A 31 -3.56 9.00 -19.05
C LYS A 31 -3.88 8.18 -20.30
N ILE A 32 -3.91 6.85 -20.18
CA ILE A 32 -4.00 5.96 -21.35
C ILE A 32 -5.42 5.50 -21.67
N GLN A 33 -6.40 5.68 -20.78
CA GLN A 33 -7.77 5.14 -20.97
C GLN A 33 -8.47 5.61 -22.26
N HIS A 34 -8.04 6.73 -22.85
CA HIS A 34 -8.63 7.30 -24.07
C HIS A 34 -7.86 6.94 -25.34
N LEU A 35 -6.73 6.24 -25.22
CA LEU A 35 -5.92 5.79 -26.34
C LEU A 35 -6.50 4.50 -26.92
N GLU A 36 -6.20 4.22 -28.20
CA GLU A 36 -6.48 2.92 -28.81
C GLU A 36 -5.79 1.81 -28.00
N ASP A 37 -6.51 0.74 -27.71
CA ASP A 37 -6.12 -0.37 -26.80
C ASP A 37 -5.79 0.01 -25.34
N GLY A 38 -5.83 1.30 -25.00
CA GLY A 38 -5.48 1.78 -23.66
C GLY A 38 -6.53 1.48 -22.59
N ALA A 39 -7.78 1.22 -22.98
CA ALA A 39 -8.88 0.94 -22.04
C ALA A 39 -8.70 -0.38 -21.27
N GLU A 40 -8.23 -1.44 -21.94
CA GLU A 40 -7.97 -2.73 -21.29
C GLU A 40 -6.78 -2.63 -20.33
N ILE A 41 -5.70 -1.97 -20.77
CA ILE A 41 -4.50 -1.72 -19.94
C ILE A 41 -4.86 -0.86 -18.72
N ALA A 42 -5.64 0.20 -18.90
CA ALA A 42 -6.09 1.06 -17.81
C ALA A 42 -6.93 0.31 -16.79
N THR A 43 -7.75 -0.65 -17.24
CA THR A 43 -8.54 -1.51 -16.35
C THR A 43 -7.63 -2.41 -15.52
N ALA A 44 -6.69 -3.10 -16.15
CA ALA A 44 -5.73 -3.97 -15.47
C ALA A 44 -4.86 -3.20 -14.45
N LEU A 45 -4.42 -1.98 -14.79
CA LEU A 45 -3.66 -1.10 -13.89
C LEU A 45 -4.48 -0.72 -12.65
N ARG A 46 -5.77 -0.38 -12.82
CA ARG A 46 -6.66 -0.06 -11.70
C ARG A 46 -6.90 -1.26 -10.79
N GLU A 47 -7.11 -2.44 -11.37
CA GLU A 47 -7.25 -3.68 -10.60
C GLU A 47 -5.98 -4.00 -9.81
N ALA A 48 -4.81 -3.80 -10.40
CA ALA A 48 -3.53 -3.98 -9.72
C ALA A 48 -3.37 -2.97 -8.57
N ALA A 49 -3.70 -1.70 -8.78
CA ALA A 49 -3.67 -0.68 -7.75
C ALA A 49 -4.59 -1.01 -6.57
N GLN A 50 -5.79 -1.54 -6.84
CA GLN A 50 -6.71 -1.98 -5.81
C GLN A 50 -6.11 -3.12 -4.98
N LYS A 51 -5.55 -4.15 -5.62
CA LYS A 51 -4.94 -5.29 -4.93
C LYS A 51 -3.74 -4.89 -4.06
N LEU A 52 -2.94 -3.91 -4.52
CA LEU A 52 -1.87 -3.33 -3.70
C LEU A 52 -2.43 -2.66 -2.44
N ARG A 53 -3.53 -1.90 -2.56
CA ARG A 53 -4.18 -1.28 -1.39
C ARG A 53 -4.76 -2.31 -0.42
N GLU A 54 -5.27 -3.42 -0.92
CA GLU A 54 -5.73 -4.54 -0.08
C GLU A 54 -4.55 -5.20 0.68
N SER A 55 -3.41 -5.36 0.00
CA SER A 55 -2.15 -5.83 0.62
C SER A 55 -1.71 -4.89 1.74
N VAL A 56 -1.64 -3.58 1.46
CA VAL A 56 -1.35 -2.53 2.46
C VAL A 56 -2.30 -2.63 3.65
N GLY A 57 -3.61 -2.81 3.41
CA GLY A 57 -4.60 -2.97 4.48
C GLY A 57 -4.35 -4.19 5.37
N CYS A 58 -3.70 -5.24 4.86
CA CYS A 58 -3.27 -6.38 5.65
C CYS A 58 -1.99 -6.08 6.45
N LEU A 59 -1.03 -5.39 5.82
CA LEU A 59 0.26 -5.05 6.42
C LEU A 59 0.13 -3.98 7.52
N VAL A 60 -0.77 -3.01 7.37
CA VAL A 60 -1.03 -1.96 8.38
C VAL A 60 -1.51 -2.57 9.70
N LYS A 61 -2.24 -3.70 9.68
CA LYS A 61 -2.65 -4.42 10.91
C LYS A 61 -1.47 -4.94 11.71
N LEU A 62 -0.31 -5.14 11.07
CA LEU A 62 0.94 -5.60 11.68
C LEU A 62 1.77 -4.43 12.21
N SER A 63 1.51 -3.21 11.77
CA SER A 63 2.10 -2.02 12.37
C SER A 63 1.44 -1.80 13.72
N PRO A 64 2.19 -1.82 14.84
CA PRO A 64 1.58 -1.68 16.15
C PRO A 64 0.87 -0.34 16.21
N HIS A 65 -0.46 -0.37 16.35
CA HIS A 65 -1.19 0.71 16.99
C HIS A 65 -0.49 0.90 18.33
N ARG A 66 0.23 2.00 18.51
CA ARG A 66 0.73 2.38 19.83
C ARG A 66 -0.55 2.59 20.65
N PRO A 67 -0.90 1.75 21.64
CA PRO A 67 -1.85 2.23 22.62
C PRO A 67 -1.10 3.36 23.33
N ASP A 68 -1.64 4.57 23.23
CA ASP A 68 -1.23 5.66 24.10
C ASP A 68 -1.41 5.15 25.54
N HIS A 69 -0.30 4.78 26.17
CA HIS A 69 -0.28 4.38 27.57
C HIS A 69 -0.19 5.68 28.39
N ASP A 70 -1.21 6.53 28.25
CA ASP A 70 -1.45 7.69 29.08
C ASP A 70 -2.91 7.68 29.57
N ALA A 71 -3.12 6.97 30.68
CA ALA A 71 -4.24 7.18 31.60
C ALA A 71 -4.01 6.29 32.82
N GLY A 72 -3.15 6.73 33.73
CA GLY A 72 -2.88 5.96 34.94
C GLY A 72 -1.83 6.54 35.86
N LYS A 73 -1.86 7.85 36.14
CA LYS A 73 -1.25 8.37 37.37
C LYS A 73 -2.36 8.72 38.37
N ASN A 74 -2.51 7.81 39.32
CA ASN A 74 -3.15 8.04 40.61
C ASN A 74 -2.29 8.99 41.46
#